data_AF-A0A9C7UY71-F1
#
_entry.id   AF-A0A9C7UY71-F1
#
_cell.length_a   1.000
_cell.length_b   1.000
_cell.length_c   1.000
_cell.angle_alpha   90.00
_cell.angle_beta   90.00
_cell.angle_gamma   90.00
#
_symmetry.space_group_name_H-M   'P 1'
#
loop_
_entity.id
_entity.type
_entity.pdbx_description
1 polymer ?
#
loop_
_entity_poly.entity_id
_entity_poly.type
_entity_poly.pdbx_seq_one_letter_code
_entity_poly.pdbx_strand_id
1 'polypeptide(L)' 'MILLELISLVPEIHEDAVLAVATYIDEYHMTPFDAFHAGLVATSGERVLSTEQDYDTVGLARVSLAPLDEDDCVVAPLG' A
#
# COMPACT_ATOMS: atom_id res chain seq x y z
N MET A 1 7.62 16.58 -9.73
CA MET A 1 7.05 16.36 -11.09
C MET A 1 6.99 14.85 -11.26
N ILE A 2 5.83 14.23 -11.11
CA ILE A 2 5.67 12.77 -11.24
C ILE A 2 4.91 12.51 -12.55
N LEU A 3 5.44 11.59 -13.34
CA LEU A 3 4.99 11.25 -14.70
C LEU A 3 3.65 10.49 -14.60
N LEU A 4 2.57 11.10 -15.06
CA LEU A 4 1.29 10.40 -15.28
C LEU A 4 1.47 9.49 -16.51
N GLU A 5 2.08 8.32 -16.33
CA GLU A 5 1.87 7.22 -17.27
C GLU A 5 0.41 6.77 -17.11
N LEU A 6 -0.31 6.70 -18.22
CA LEU A 6 -1.67 6.19 -18.26
C LEU A 6 -1.66 4.71 -17.86
N ILE A 7 -1.99 4.44 -16.60
CA ILE A 7 -2.27 3.08 -16.13
C ILE A 7 -3.51 2.60 -16.89
N SER A 8 -3.36 1.54 -17.68
CA SER A 8 -4.48 0.91 -18.38
C SER A 8 -5.31 0.13 -17.37
N LEU A 9 -6.34 0.79 -16.83
CA LEU A 9 -7.31 0.19 -15.93
C LEU A 9 -8.32 -0.61 -16.74
N VAL A 10 -8.46 -1.90 -16.43
CA VAL A 10 -9.57 -2.73 -16.90
C VAL A 10 -10.68 -2.64 -15.85
N PRO A 11 -11.84 -2.01 -16.13
CA PRO A 11 -12.85 -1.72 -15.12
C PRO A 11 -13.26 -2.94 -14.29
N GLU A 12 -13.61 -4.06 -14.93
CA GLU A 12 -14.05 -5.28 -14.25
C GLU A 12 -13.01 -5.88 -13.29
N ILE A 13 -11.73 -5.56 -13.46
CA ILE A 13 -10.63 -6.11 -12.66
C ILE A 13 -10.13 -5.11 -11.62
N HIS A 14 -10.21 -3.81 -11.91
CA HIS A 14 -9.53 -2.76 -11.12
C HIS A 14 -10.49 -1.80 -10.42
N GLU A 15 -11.81 -1.96 -10.57
CA GLU A 15 -12.81 -1.05 -9.99
C GLU A 15 -12.62 -0.88 -8.47
N ASP A 16 -12.52 -1.97 -7.73
CA ASP A 16 -12.35 -1.94 -6.27
C ASP A 16 -11.05 -1.23 -5.86
N ALA A 17 -9.96 -1.49 -6.60
CA ALA A 17 -8.67 -0.86 -6.33
C ALA A 17 -8.75 0.65 -6.57
N VAL A 18 -9.36 1.08 -7.68
CA VAL A 18 -9.53 2.50 -8.04
C VAL A 18 -10.43 3.22 -7.05
N LEU A 19 -11.50 2.58 -6.59
CA LEU A 19 -12.38 3.14 -5.57
C LEU A 19 -11.62 3.34 -4.25
N ALA A 20 -10.82 2.36 -3.85
CA ALA A 20 -9.95 2.49 -2.68
C ALA A 20 -8.93 3.63 -2.84
N VAL A 21 -8.33 3.81 -4.03
CA VAL A 21 -7.43 4.96 -4.29
C VAL A 21 -8.13 6.29 -4.04
N ALA A 22 -9.36 6.45 -4.54
CA ALA A 22 -10.11 7.69 -4.35
C ALA A 22 -10.34 7.99 -2.86
N THR A 23 -10.68 6.97 -2.07
CA THR A 23 -10.81 7.08 -0.61
C THR A 23 -9.49 7.47 0.05
N TYR A 24 -8.37 6.87 -0.33
CA TYR A 24 -7.07 7.21 0.27
C TYR A 24 -6.59 8.63 -0.06
N ILE A 25 -6.93 9.14 -1.24
CA ILE A 25 -6.65 10.55 -1.60
C ILE A 25 -7.54 11.50 -0.79
N ASP A 26 -8.84 11.25 -0.71
CA ASP A 26 -9.80 12.19 -0.12
C ASP A 26 -9.77 12.19 1.41
N GLU A 27 -9.77 11.00 2.03
CA GLU A 27 -9.86 10.87 3.48
C GLU A 27 -8.49 11.01 4.16
N TYR A 28 -7.46 10.42 3.55
CA TYR A 28 -6.12 10.31 4.17
C TYR A 28 -5.10 11.25 3.53
N HIS A 29 -5.51 12.04 2.53
CA HIS A 29 -4.67 13.05 1.87
C HIS A 29 -3.35 12.46 1.31
N MET A 30 -3.36 11.15 1.00
CA MET A 30 -2.20 10.46 0.45
C MET A 30 -1.85 11.03 -0.92
N THR A 31 -0.56 10.98 -1.26
CA THR A 31 -0.18 11.31 -2.64
C THR A 31 -0.80 10.28 -3.58
N PRO A 32 -1.14 10.65 -4.83
CA PRO A 32 -1.80 9.72 -5.74
C PRO A 32 -1.07 8.40 -5.94
N PHE A 33 0.27 8.39 -5.86
CA PHE A 33 1.06 7.17 -5.97
C PHE A 33 0.90 6.28 -4.73
N ASP A 34 0.96 6.86 -3.53
CA ASP A 34 0.82 6.11 -2.28
C ASP A 34 -0.61 5.60 -2.11
N ALA A 35 -1.61 6.40 -2.50
CA ALA A 35 -2.99 5.98 -2.54
C ALA A 35 -3.23 4.82 -3.51
N PHE A 36 -2.54 4.80 -4.65
CA PHE A 36 -2.62 3.69 -5.61
C PHE A 36 -1.99 2.42 -5.06
N HIS A 37 -0.81 2.55 -4.44
CA HIS A 37 -0.14 1.44 -3.78
C HIS A 37 -0.99 0.88 -2.63
N ALA A 38 -1.60 1.75 -1.82
CA ALA A 38 -2.51 1.40 -0.74
C ALA A 38 -3.77 0.69 -1.25
N GLY A 39 -4.42 1.22 -2.30
CA GLY A 39 -5.61 0.63 -2.91
C GLY A 39 -5.36 -0.76 -3.50
N LEU A 40 -4.20 -0.96 -4.15
CA LEU A 40 -3.81 -2.27 -4.66
C LEU A 40 -3.63 -3.29 -3.53
N VAL A 41 -2.92 -2.90 -2.46
CA VAL A 41 -2.63 -3.79 -1.32
C VAL A 41 -3.90 -4.10 -0.52
N ALA A 42 -4.78 -3.12 -0.33
CA ALA A 42 -6.06 -3.29 0.34
C ALA A 42 -6.97 -4.31 -0.36
N THR A 43 -6.87 -4.42 -1.68
CA THR A 43 -7.72 -5.28 -2.51
C THR A 43 -7.08 -6.64 -2.83
N SER A 44 -5.74 -6.73 -2.83
CA SER A 44 -5.03 -8.00 -3.05
C SER A 44 -4.81 -8.82 -1.77
N GLY A 45 -4.90 -8.19 -0.59
CA GLY A 45 -4.58 -8.83 0.69
C GLY A 45 -3.08 -9.05 0.91
N GLU A 46 -2.23 -8.41 0.10
CA GLU A 46 -0.78 -8.42 0.25
C GLU A 46 -0.31 -7.49 1.39
N ARG A 47 1.00 -7.33 1.55
CA ARG A 47 1.61 -6.45 2.57
C ARG A 47 2.47 -5.39 1.90
N VAL A 48 2.49 -4.18 2.48
CA VAL A 48 3.32 -3.08 1.99
C VAL A 48 4.74 -3.23 2.53
N LEU A 49 5.74 -3.34 1.66
CA LEU A 49 7.14 -3.27 2.08
C LEU A 49 7.63 -1.83 1.92
N SER A 50 7.71 -1.07 3.01
CA SER A 50 8.06 0.36 2.96
C SER A 50 8.68 0.86 4.27
N THR A 51 9.50 1.91 4.19
CA THR A 51 9.95 2.70 5.36
C THR A 51 8.93 3.78 5.77
N GLU A 52 7.98 4.10 4.89
CA GLU A 52 6.96 5.12 5.13
C GLU A 52 5.89 4.63 6.08
N GLN A 53 5.52 5.45 7.06
CA GLN A 53 4.59 5.10 8.14
C GLN A 53 3.13 5.44 7.81
N ASP A 54 2.87 6.16 6.73
CA ASP A 54 1.52 6.59 6.36
C ASP A 54 0.59 5.39 6.11
N TYR A 55 1.14 4.25 5.66
CA TYR A 55 0.42 2.99 5.51
C TYR A 55 -0.09 2.40 6.84
N ASP A 56 0.59 2.66 7.96
CA ASP A 56 0.18 2.20 9.30
C ASP A 56 -1.08 2.96 9.75
N THR A 57 -1.16 4.25 9.41
CA THR A 57 -2.29 5.14 9.76
C THR A 57 -3.59 4.73 9.09
N VAL A 58 -3.49 4.13 7.89
CA VAL A 58 -4.63 3.64 7.12
C VAL A 58 -4.97 2.17 7.39
N GLY A 59 -4.31 1.56 8.38
CA GLY A 59 -4.58 0.20 8.83
C GLY A 59 -4.09 -0.91 7.89
N LEU A 60 -3.15 -0.61 6.98
CA LEU A 60 -2.57 -1.62 6.10
C LEU A 60 -1.45 -2.39 6.81
N ALA A 61 -1.30 -3.67 6.47
CA ALA A 61 -0.23 -4.50 6.99
C ALA A 61 1.11 -4.12 6.32
N ARG A 62 1.91 -3.31 7.02
CA ARG A 62 3.24 -2.90 6.56
C ARG A 62 4.33 -3.82 7.13
N VAL A 63 5.28 -4.18 6.28
CA VAL A 63 6.57 -4.77 6.65
C VAL A 63 7.62 -3.66 6.60
N SER A 64 8.32 -3.46 7.72
CA SER A 64 9.36 -2.43 7.82
C SER A 64 10.55 -2.77 6.94
N LEU A 65 11.04 -1.77 6.20
CA LEU A 65 12.32 -1.83 5.48
C LEU A 65 13.49 -1.26 6.30
N ALA A 66 13.24 -0.81 7.53
CA ALA A 66 14.32 -0.42 8.42
C ALA A 66 15.23 -1.62 8.69
N PRO A 67 16.54 -1.42 8.91
CA PRO A 67 17.42 -2.49 9.37
C PRO A 67 16.77 -3.18 10.57
N LEU A 68 16.72 -4.51 10.54
CA LEU A 68 16.27 -5.28 11.69
C LEU A 68 17.27 -5.02 12.81
N ASP A 69 16.80 -4.44 13.92
CA ASP A 69 17.56 -4.52 15.17
C ASP A 69 17.68 -6.01 15.54
N GLU A 70 18.77 -6.42 16.20
CA GLU A 70 19.07 -7.85 16.45
C GLU A 70 17.98 -8.59 17.27
N ASP A 71 16.99 -7.86 17.80
CA ASP A 71 15.83 -8.35 18.54
C ASP A 71 14.58 -8.65 17.67
N ASP A 72 14.52 -8.25 16.38
CA ASP A 72 13.37 -8.51 15.50
C ASP A 72 13.41 -9.89 14.80
N CYS A 73 14.38 -10.73 15.18
CA CYS A 73 14.54 -12.10 14.66
C CYS A 73 13.51 -13.09 15.23
N VAL A 74 12.22 -12.72 15.22
CA VAL A 74 11.10 -13.67 15.33
C VAL A 74 10.33 -13.64 14.02
N VAL A 75 11.00 -14.04 12.94
CA VAL A 75 10.29 -14.49 11.74
C VAL A 75 9.52 -15.75 12.10
N ALA A 76 8.19 -15.63 12.12
CA ALA A 76 7.30 -16.77 12.30
C ALA A 76 7.64 -17.87 11.28
N PRO A 77 7.69 -19.15 11.68
CA PRO A 77 7.98 -20.23 10.75
C PRO A 77 6.85 -20.29 9.72
N LEU A 78 7.21 -20.34 8.44
CA LEU A 78 6.31 -20.75 7.38
C LEU A 78 5.99 -22.23 7.61
N GLY A 79 4.87 -22.49 8.29
CA GLY A 79 4.23 -23.79 8.44
C GLY A 79 3.03 -23.91 7.52
#